data_AF-A0A1D2MLR3-F1
#
_entry.id   AF-A0A1D2MLR3-F1
#
_cell.length_a   1.000
_cell.length_b   1.000
_cell.length_c   1.000
_cell.angle_alpha   90.00
_cell.angle_beta   90.00
_cell.angle_gamma   90.00
#
_symmetry.space_group_name_H-M   'P 1'
#
loop_
_entity.id
_entity.type
_entity.pdbx_description
1 polymer ?
#
loop_
_entity_poly.entity_id
_entity_poly.type
_entity_poly.pdbx_seq_one_letter_code
_entity_poly.pdbx_strand_id
1 'polypeptide(L)'
;MNVTRMAAPCMKLSKSLVVPHSGVMARFASVTKGQVHPGYEKIKEKYKHFQIEDGVPIHLKGGAFDRFLYYTTLAGCGVGLVMCFEYYYSAAFPKKC
;
A
#
# COMPACT_ATOMS: atom_id res chain seq x y z
N MET A 1 59.76 -5.24 -8.88
CA MET A 1 58.38 -4.75 -9.01
C MET A 1 57.47 -5.94 -8.72
N ASN A 2 57.20 -6.39 -7.49
CA ASN A 2 56.59 -5.75 -6.32
C ASN A 2 55.21 -5.13 -6.62
N VAL A 3 54.13 -5.92 -6.45
CA VAL A 3 52.93 -5.55 -5.68
C VAL A 3 52.26 -6.84 -5.17
N THR A 4 52.66 -7.25 -3.97
CA THR A 4 51.87 -8.15 -3.11
C THR A 4 50.81 -7.29 -2.41
N ARG A 5 49.53 -7.54 -2.66
CA ARG A 5 48.43 -7.12 -1.76
C ARG A 5 47.57 -8.35 -1.50
N MET A 6 47.98 -9.20 -0.56
CA MET A 6 47.43 -9.22 0.80
C MET A 6 45.90 -9.25 0.78
N ALA A 7 45.37 -10.47 0.87
CA ALA A 7 44.04 -10.76 1.36
C ALA A 7 43.83 -10.02 2.68
N ALA A 8 42.87 -9.11 2.70
CA ALA A 8 42.44 -8.45 3.92
C ALA A 8 41.68 -9.48 4.79
N PRO A 9 42.08 -9.69 6.05
CA PRO A 9 41.33 -10.54 6.96
C PRO A 9 39.97 -9.92 7.28
N CYS A 10 38.95 -10.79 7.25
CA CYS A 10 37.59 -10.61 7.75
C CYS A 10 37.55 -9.72 9.00
N MET A 11 37.23 -8.44 8.82
CA MET A 11 36.90 -7.55 9.94
C MET A 11 35.51 -7.94 10.42
N LYS A 12 35.46 -8.67 11.55
CA LYS A 12 34.27 -8.80 12.38
C LYS A 12 33.74 -7.39 12.64
N LEU A 13 32.63 -7.05 12.02
CA LEU A 13 31.89 -5.82 12.25
C LEU A 13 31.41 -5.84 13.70
N SER A 14 32.21 -5.18 14.55
CA SER A 14 31.91 -4.95 15.95
C SER A 14 30.56 -4.26 16.07
N LYS A 15 29.61 -4.95 16.72
CA LYS A 15 28.39 -4.35 17.26
C LYS A 15 28.77 -3.43 18.42
N SER A 16 29.23 -2.22 18.14
CA SER A 16 29.35 -1.16 19.15
C SER A 16 29.50 0.19 18.47
N LEU A 17 28.38 0.81 18.12
CA LEU A 17 28.16 2.24 18.37
C LEU A 17 26.67 2.60 18.20
N VAL A 18 25.80 2.01 19.03
CA VAL A 18 24.63 2.76 19.49
C VAL A 18 25.12 3.52 20.71
N VAL A 19 25.23 4.83 20.56
CA VAL A 19 25.50 5.75 21.67
C VAL A 19 24.26 5.75 22.56
N PRO A 20 24.33 5.38 23.85
CA PRO A 20 23.23 5.60 24.77
C PRO A 20 23.19 7.11 25.06
N HIS A 21 22.27 7.84 24.42
CA HIS A 21 21.93 9.17 24.89
C HIS A 21 21.17 9.00 26.21
N SER A 22 21.86 9.31 27.32
CA SER A 22 21.48 9.13 28.72
C SER A 22 20.25 9.94 29.17
N GLY A 23 19.15 9.93 28.42
CA GLY A 23 17.96 10.73 28.77
C GLY A 23 16.66 10.43 28.03
N VAL A 24 16.60 9.44 27.13
CA VAL A 24 15.34 9.08 26.43
C VAL A 24 15.16 7.56 26.42
N MET A 25 15.03 6.96 27.61
CA MET A 25 14.78 5.52 27.78
C MET A 25 13.73 5.33 28.86
N ALA A 26 12.48 5.77 28.60
CA ALA A 26 11.30 5.37 29.37
C ALA A 26 9.99 5.91 28.76
N ARG A 27 9.70 5.67 27.47
CA ARG A 27 8.33 5.83 26.95
C ARG A 27 7.82 4.72 26.02
N PHE A 28 8.48 3.56 26.01
CA PHE A 28 7.73 2.32 25.84
C PHE A 28 7.15 1.95 27.19
N ALA A 29 6.13 2.71 27.61
CA ALA A 29 5.29 2.30 28.72
C ALA A 29 4.81 0.89 28.38
N SER A 30 5.08 -0.06 29.27
CA SER A 30 4.49 -1.38 29.25
C SER A 30 2.98 -1.20 29.19
N VAL A 31 2.41 -1.28 27.99
CA VAL A 31 0.97 -1.26 27.81
C VAL A 31 0.47 -2.48 28.58
N THR A 32 -0.25 -2.23 29.66
CA THR A 32 -0.84 -3.27 30.48
C THR A 32 -1.62 -4.18 29.54
N LYS A 33 -1.30 -5.48 29.50
CA LYS A 33 -2.02 -6.50 28.69
C LYS A 33 -3.46 -6.74 29.18
N GLY A 34 -4.10 -5.76 29.80
CA GLY A 34 -5.45 -5.82 30.32
C GLY A 34 -6.29 -4.70 29.70
N GLN A 35 -7.34 -5.10 28.98
CA GLN A 35 -8.34 -4.24 28.33
C GLN A 35 -7.93 -3.59 27.00
N VAL A 36 -7.59 -4.43 26.03
CA VAL A 36 -7.67 -4.05 24.61
C VAL A 36 -9.16 -3.92 24.25
N HIS A 37 -9.60 -2.73 23.82
CA HIS A 37 -10.98 -2.51 23.40
C HIS A 37 -11.38 -3.54 22.31
N PRO A 38 -12.58 -4.14 22.35
CA PRO A 38 -12.97 -5.24 21.45
C PRO A 38 -12.88 -4.87 19.95
N GLY A 39 -12.85 -3.58 19.62
CA GLY A 39 -12.59 -3.11 18.26
C GLY A 39 -11.19 -3.42 17.71
N TYR A 40 -10.16 -3.54 18.56
CA TYR A 40 -8.80 -3.82 18.10
C TYR A 40 -8.62 -5.22 17.53
N GLU A 41 -9.42 -6.20 17.97
CA GLU A 41 -9.38 -7.56 17.43
C GLU A 41 -9.83 -7.55 15.96
N LYS A 42 -10.92 -6.86 15.66
CA LYS A 42 -11.43 -6.66 14.30
C LYS A 42 -10.40 -5.95 13.42
N ILE A 43 -9.72 -4.94 13.95
CA ILE A 43 -8.67 -4.23 13.21
C ILE A 43 -7.48 -5.16 12.90
N LYS A 44 -7.05 -5.98 13.86
CA LYS A 44 -5.99 -6.97 13.64
C LYS A 44 -6.35 -7.99 12.56
N GLU A 45 -7.61 -8.44 12.51
CA GLU A 45 -8.09 -9.32 11.44
C GLU A 45 -8.02 -8.64 10.06
N LYS A 46 -8.41 -7.36 9.98
CA LYS A 46 -8.29 -6.59 8.73
C LYS A 46 -6.82 -6.41 8.32
N TYR A 47 -5.94 -6.09 9.25
CA TYR A 47 -4.50 -6.00 8.95
C TYR A 47 -3.95 -7.30 8.39
N LYS A 48 -4.29 -8.45 8.99
CA LYS A 48 -3.89 -9.75 8.46
C LYS A 48 -4.38 -9.95 7.02
N HIS A 49 -5.64 -9.63 6.73
CA HIS A 49 -6.20 -9.81 5.39
C HIS A 49 -5.51 -8.93 4.32
N PHE A 50 -5.26 -7.65 4.63
CA PHE A 50 -4.67 -6.71 3.66
C PHE A 50 -3.14 -6.85 3.53
N GLN A 51 -2.45 -7.39 4.54
CA GLN A 51 -0.99 -7.56 4.54
C GLN A 51 -0.50 -8.87 3.93
N ILE A 52 -1.39 -9.80 3.54
CA ILE A 52 -0.97 -11.02 2.83
C ILE A 52 -0.42 -10.65 1.45
N GLU A 53 0.73 -11.19 1.07
CA GLU A 53 1.36 -10.93 -0.23
C GLU A 53 0.75 -11.80 -1.36
N ASP A 54 -0.46 -11.46 -1.80
CA ASP A 54 -1.15 -12.17 -2.90
C ASP A 54 -0.86 -11.60 -4.30
N GLY A 55 -0.03 -10.55 -4.40
CA GLY A 55 0.22 -9.85 -5.67
C GLY A 55 -0.97 -9.06 -6.26
N VAL A 56 -2.12 -9.08 -5.60
CA VAL A 56 -3.32 -8.32 -5.98
C VAL A 56 -3.17 -6.86 -5.56
N PRO A 57 -3.49 -5.89 -6.44
CA PRO A 57 -3.41 -4.48 -6.09
C PRO A 57 -4.42 -4.11 -5.00
N ILE A 58 -4.10 -3.08 -4.20
CA ILE A 58 -4.84 -2.73 -2.99
C ILE A 58 -6.34 -2.45 -3.22
N HIS A 59 -6.71 -1.92 -4.39
CA HIS A 59 -8.11 -1.58 -4.75
C HIS A 59 -8.95 -2.78 -5.21
N LEU A 60 -8.36 -3.97 -5.33
CA LEU A 60 -9.07 -5.24 -5.58
C LEU A 60 -8.88 -6.22 -4.42
N LYS A 61 -8.18 -5.79 -3.38
CA LYS A 61 -7.81 -6.63 -2.24
C LYS A 61 -9.00 -6.94 -1.33
N GLY A 62 -10.08 -6.14 -1.39
CA GLY A 62 -11.32 -6.38 -0.66
C GLY A 62 -12.15 -7.55 -1.19
N GLY A 63 -11.77 -8.14 -2.33
CA GLY A 63 -12.35 -9.38 -2.86
C GLY A 63 -13.32 -9.16 -4.02
N ALA A 64 -14.39 -9.98 -4.08
CA ALA A 64 -15.31 -9.99 -5.21
C ALA A 64 -16.12 -8.68 -5.36
N PHE A 65 -16.45 -8.04 -4.23
CA PHE A 65 -17.20 -6.78 -4.23
C PHE A 65 -16.42 -5.64 -4.88
N ASP A 66 -15.11 -5.53 -4.59
CA ASP A 66 -14.23 -4.54 -5.23
C ASP A 66 -14.22 -4.69 -6.76
N ARG A 67 -14.20 -5.94 -7.26
CA ARG A 67 -14.23 -6.23 -8.70
C ARG A 67 -15.56 -5.80 -9.33
N PHE A 68 -16.68 -6.14 -8.70
CA PHE A 68 -18.00 -5.74 -9.18
C PHE A 68 -18.13 -4.21 -9.24
N LEU A 69 -17.70 -3.53 -8.18
CA LEU A 69 -17.72 -2.07 -8.11
C LEU A 69 -16.84 -1.45 -9.22
N TYR A 70 -15.62 -1.98 -9.39
CA TYR A 70 -14.69 -1.53 -10.43
C TYR A 70 -15.29 -1.64 -11.84
N TYR A 71 -15.86 -2.79 -12.19
CA TYR A 71 -16.46 -2.99 -13.51
C TYR A 71 -17.71 -2.14 -13.71
N THR A 72 -18.52 -1.95 -12.67
CA THR A 72 -19.72 -1.09 -12.74
C THR A 72 -19.34 0.36 -13.01
N THR A 73 -18.30 0.87 -12.32
CA THR A 73 -17.78 2.21 -12.56
C THR A 73 -17.20 2.35 -13.97
N LEU A 74 -16.41 1.38 -14.43
CA LEU A 74 -15.87 1.38 -15.79
C LEU A 74 -16.98 1.38 -16.84
N ALA A 75 -18.02 0.57 -16.66
CA ALA A 75 -19.18 0.55 -17.55
C ALA A 75 -19.89 1.91 -17.56
N GLY A 76 -20.11 2.52 -16.40
CA GLY A 76 -20.69 3.86 -16.29
C GLY A 76 -19.87 4.92 -17.02
N CYS A 77 -18.54 4.90 -16.88
CA CYS A 77 -17.65 5.80 -17.61
C CYS A 77 -17.72 5.56 -19.12
N GLY A 78 -17.74 4.30 -19.58
CA GLY A 78 -17.88 3.95 -20.99
C GLY A 78 -19.18 4.47 -21.60
N VAL A 79 -20.31 4.26 -20.91
CA VAL A 79 -21.62 4.80 -21.32
C VAL A 79 -21.59 6.32 -21.37
N GLY A 80 -21.03 6.97 -20.35
CA GLY A 80 -20.90 8.42 -20.31
C GLY A 80 -20.12 8.98 -21.50
N LEU A 81 -18.98 8.36 -21.84
CA LEU A 81 -18.17 8.76 -22.99
C LEU A 81 -18.94 8.62 -24.30
N VAL A 82 -19.63 7.50 -24.53
CA VAL A 82 -20.45 7.30 -25.74
C VAL A 82 -21.51 8.38 -25.87
N MET A 83 -22.22 8.68 -24.79
CA MET A 83 -23.24 9.74 -24.78
C MET A 83 -22.65 11.13 -25.04
N CYS A 84 -21.46 11.41 -24.50
CA CYS A 84 -20.74 12.64 -24.82
C CYS A 84 -20.38 12.72 -26.31
N PHE A 85 -19.87 11.64 -26.91
CA PHE A 85 -19.54 11.62 -28.34
C PHE A 85 -20.76 11.80 -29.24
N GLU A 86 -21.88 11.13 -28.94
CA GLU A 86 -23.17 11.34 -29.61
C GLU A 86 -23.60 12.81 -29.55
N TYR A 87 -23.52 13.42 -28.36
CA TYR A 87 -23.85 14.82 -28.15
C TYR A 87 -22.95 15.76 -28.97
N TYR A 88 -21.63 15.57 -28.90
CA TYR A 88 -20.68 16.37 -29.67
C TYR A 88 -20.88 16.21 -31.18
N TYR A 89 -21.15 14.99 -31.68
CA TYR A 89 -21.39 14.75 -33.09
C TYR A 89 -22.66 15.45 -33.58
N SER A 90 -23.77 15.34 -32.83
CA SER A 90 -25.01 16.02 -33.16
C SER A 90 -24.91 17.54 -33.07
N ALA A 91 -24.07 18.07 -32.19
CA ALA A 91 -23.83 19.51 -32.06
C ALA A 91 -22.91 20.05 -33.16
N ALA A 92 -21.89 19.28 -33.56
CA ALA A 92 -20.93 19.68 -34.59
C ALA A 92 -21.53 19.64 -36.01
N PHE A 93 -22.41 18.68 -36.28
CA PHE A 93 -23.06 18.53 -37.58
C PHE A 93 -24.57 18.70 -37.47
N PRO A 94 -25.10 19.91 -37.75
CA PRO A 94 -26.55 20.13 -37.73
C PRO A 94 -27.20 19.23 -38.80
N LYS A 95 -28.26 18.54 -38.40
CA LYS A 95 -29.07 17.74 -39.32
C LYS A 95 -29.67 18.70 -40.35
N LYS A 96 -29.42 18.43 -41.63
CA LYS A 96 -29.95 19.24 -42.73
C LYS A 96 -31.49 19.20 -42.65
N CYS A 97 -32.11 20.39 -42.71
CA CYS A 97 -33.56 20.56 -42.76
C CYS A 97 -34.16 19.91 -44.01
#